data_AF-Q8PZN4-F1
#
_entry.id   AF-Q8PZN4-F1
#
_cell.length_a   1.000
_cell.length_b   1.000
_cell.length_c   1.000
_cell.angle_alpha   90.00
_cell.angle_beta   90.00
_cell.angle_gamma   90.00
#
_symmetry.space_group_name_H-M   'P 1'
#
loop_
_entity.id
_entity.type
_entity.pdbx_description
1 polymer ?
#
loop_
_entity_poly.entity_id
_entity_poly.type
_entity_poly.pdbx_seq_one_letter_code
_entity_poly.pdbx_strand_id
1 'polypeptide(L)'
;MPKVAVGGTFQYLHDGHARLIEKAFEIAGSGKVYIGLTSDEMLQKNHSVESYKIRRSRLLEYIKKMGVPEEKYEVTRLNDPCGPTIEEDFDHIIVSPETYPVALKINTIREKKGKKPLEIVYVEYVMAEDGIPISSTRISKGEIDRHGRLKKEA
;
A
#
# COMPACT_ATOMS: atom_id res chain seq x y z
N MET A 1 -4.26 -16.74 13.53
CA MET A 1 -3.02 -16.04 13.13
C MET A 1 -3.43 -14.73 12.48
N PRO A 2 -2.74 -13.60 12.73
CA PRO A 2 -3.18 -12.29 12.24
C PRO A 2 -3.32 -12.25 10.71
N LYS A 3 -4.42 -11.68 10.22
CA LYS A 3 -4.61 -11.30 8.82
C LYS A 3 -4.54 -9.79 8.69
N VAL A 4 -3.51 -9.31 7.99
CA VAL A 4 -3.22 -7.88 7.85
C VAL A 4 -3.43 -7.46 6.42
N ALA A 5 -4.28 -6.47 6.19
CA ALA A 5 -4.51 -5.89 4.88
C ALA A 5 -3.63 -4.64 4.66
N VAL A 6 -3.07 -4.48 3.46
CA VAL A 6 -2.43 -3.24 3.01
C VAL A 6 -2.76 -3.05 1.53
N GLY A 7 -3.06 -1.83 1.11
CA GLY A 7 -3.50 -1.54 -0.25
C GLY A 7 -2.78 -0.36 -0.87
N GLY A 8 -2.56 -0.40 -2.18
CA GLY A 8 -1.93 0.70 -2.89
C GLY A 8 -1.78 0.47 -4.39
N THR A 9 -1.47 1.55 -5.10
CA THR A 9 -1.09 1.48 -6.51
C THR A 9 0.35 0.99 -6.68
N PHE A 10 1.23 1.35 -5.73
CA PHE A 10 2.65 0.96 -5.71
C PHE A 10 3.44 1.35 -6.97
N GLN A 11 3.08 2.48 -7.58
CA GLN A 11 3.83 3.07 -8.69
C GLN A 11 5.15 3.68 -8.19
N TYR A 12 6.25 3.42 -8.90
CA TYR A 12 7.60 3.80 -8.48
C TYR A 12 7.89 3.40 -7.02
N LEU A 13 7.63 2.14 -6.64
CA LEU A 13 7.78 1.63 -5.26
C LEU A 13 8.94 2.31 -4.53
N HIS A 14 8.57 3.22 -3.62
CA HIS A 14 9.43 4.20 -2.97
C HIS A 14 9.38 4.00 -1.46
N ASP A 15 10.21 4.72 -0.71
CA ASP A 15 10.40 4.43 0.72
C ASP A 15 9.10 4.60 1.55
N GLY A 16 8.20 5.50 1.15
CA GLY A 16 6.84 5.55 1.71
C GLY A 16 6.02 4.27 1.52
N HIS A 17 6.11 3.63 0.36
CA HIS A 17 5.47 2.33 0.10
C HIS A 17 6.16 1.20 0.87
N ALA A 18 7.50 1.20 0.86
CA ALA A 18 8.31 0.24 1.60
C ALA A 18 7.90 0.21 3.08
N ARG A 19 7.80 1.39 3.71
CA ARG A 19 7.42 1.52 5.11
C ARG A 19 6.06 0.91 5.44
N LEU A 20 5.06 1.08 4.56
CA LEU A 20 3.73 0.46 4.70
C LEU A 20 3.81 -1.07 4.64
N ILE A 21 4.53 -1.60 3.65
CA ILE A 21 4.67 -3.05 3.44
C ILE A 21 5.43 -3.68 4.61
N GLU A 22 6.54 -3.08 5.03
CA GLU A 22 7.32 -3.51 6.18
C GLU A 22 6.49 -3.53 7.47
N LYS A 23 5.73 -2.45 7.72
CA LYS A 23 4.83 -2.40 8.88
C LYS A 23 3.76 -3.49 8.80
N ALA A 24 3.24 -3.81 7.61
CA ALA A 24 2.28 -4.89 7.46
C ALA A 24 2.86 -6.25 7.87
N PHE A 25 4.09 -6.55 7.45
CA PHE A 25 4.79 -7.78 7.85
C PHE A 25 5.15 -7.81 9.33
N GLU A 26 5.54 -6.67 9.90
CA GLU A 26 5.81 -6.51 11.34
C GLU A 26 4.56 -6.85 12.17
N ILE A 27 3.41 -6.26 11.83
CA ILE A 27 2.13 -6.50 12.52
C ILE A 27 1.62 -7.92 12.31
N ALA A 28 1.81 -8.47 11.11
CA ALA A 28 1.39 -9.84 10.83
C ALA A 28 2.17 -10.84 11.69
N GLY A 29 3.46 -10.64 11.91
CA GLY A 29 4.32 -11.54 12.67
C GLY A 29 4.25 -12.97 12.11
N SER A 30 3.67 -13.90 12.87
CA SER A 30 3.45 -15.27 12.41
C SER A 30 2.31 -15.40 11.37
N GLY A 31 1.44 -14.40 11.22
CA GLY A 31 0.31 -14.35 10.31
C GLY A 31 0.63 -14.10 8.83
N LYS A 32 -0.38 -13.62 8.08
CA LYS A 32 -0.35 -13.43 6.62
C LYS A 32 -0.71 -11.99 6.24
N VAL A 33 0.02 -11.43 5.28
CA VAL A 33 -0.23 -10.09 4.73
C VAL A 33 -0.98 -10.21 3.40
N TYR A 34 -2.08 -9.49 3.26
CA TYR A 34 -2.87 -9.40 2.04
C TYR A 34 -2.64 -8.03 1.41
N ILE A 35 -2.00 -8.02 0.26
CA ILE A 35 -1.57 -6.83 -0.44
C ILE A 35 -2.51 -6.58 -1.63
N GLY A 36 -3.37 -5.59 -1.47
CA GLY A 36 -4.25 -5.12 -2.52
C GLY A 36 -3.50 -4.22 -3.51
N LEU A 37 -3.34 -4.68 -4.74
CA LEU A 37 -2.75 -3.90 -5.82
C LEU A 37 -3.85 -3.31 -6.71
N THR A 38 -3.92 -1.97 -6.79
CA THR A 38 -4.92 -1.25 -7.61
C THR A 38 -4.89 -1.72 -9.06
N SER A 39 -6.05 -2.05 -9.63
CA SER A 39 -6.18 -2.37 -11.04
C SER A 39 -5.88 -1.18 -11.95
N ASP A 40 -5.70 -1.42 -13.25
CA ASP A 40 -5.46 -0.34 -14.21
C ASP A 40 -6.72 0.52 -14.42
N GLU A 41 -7.91 -0.08 -14.30
CA GLU A 41 -9.20 0.62 -14.48
C GLU A 41 -9.54 1.55 -13.32
N MET A 42 -8.92 1.32 -12.14
CA MET A 42 -9.10 2.16 -10.96
C MET A 42 -8.14 3.35 -10.90
N LEU A 43 -7.20 3.46 -11.84
CA LEU A 43 -6.16 4.49 -11.78
C LEU A 43 -6.76 5.87 -12.06
N GLN A 44 -6.68 6.76 -11.07
CA GLN A 44 -6.98 8.18 -11.18
C GLN A 44 -5.73 8.98 -10.81
N LYS A 45 -4.75 9.04 -11.71
CA LYS A 45 -3.47 9.72 -11.48
C LYS A 45 -3.17 10.71 -12.60
N ASN A 46 -2.55 11.84 -12.25
CA ASN A 46 -2.17 12.91 -13.19
C ASN A 46 -0.85 12.63 -13.93
N HIS A 47 -0.38 11.39 -13.92
CA HIS A 47 0.84 10.94 -14.57
C HIS A 47 0.64 9.54 -15.13
N SER A 48 1.50 9.15 -16.08
CA SER A 48 1.50 7.79 -16.61
C SER A 48 1.90 6.80 -15.51
N VAL A 49 1.05 5.80 -15.29
CA VAL A 49 1.27 4.74 -14.32
C VAL A 49 1.50 3.44 -15.11
N GLU A 50 2.41 2.61 -14.65
CA GLU A 50 2.69 1.34 -15.31
C GLU A 50 1.52 0.37 -15.18
N SER A 51 1.43 -0.58 -16.10
CA SER A 51 0.37 -1.59 -16.06
C SER A 51 0.42 -2.41 -14.77
N TYR A 52 -0.74 -2.97 -14.40
CA TYR A 52 -0.90 -3.84 -13.26
C TYR A 52 0.14 -4.96 -13.25
N LYS A 53 0.42 -5.54 -14.42
CA LYS A 53 1.42 -6.62 -14.59
C LYS A 53 2.83 -6.15 -14.18
N ILE A 54 3.24 -4.97 -14.61
CA ILE A 54 4.56 -4.42 -14.30
C ILE A 54 4.64 -4.07 -12.81
N ARG A 55 3.63 -3.37 -12.28
CA ARG A 55 3.57 -3.01 -10.85
C ARG A 55 3.58 -4.25 -9.96
N ARG A 56 2.81 -5.29 -10.32
CA ARG A 56 2.80 -6.58 -9.61
C ARG A 56 4.17 -7.24 -9.62
N SER A 57 4.84 -7.26 -10.77
CA SER A 57 6.18 -7.86 -10.88
C SER A 57 7.18 -7.15 -9.97
N ARG A 58 7.16 -5.81 -9.94
CA ARG A 58 8.05 -5.01 -9.09
C ARG A 58 7.76 -5.18 -7.60
N LEU A 59 6.48 -5.24 -7.23
CA LEU A 59 6.06 -5.51 -5.86
C LEU A 59 6.55 -6.88 -5.40
N LEU A 60 6.36 -7.93 -6.21
CA LEU A 60 6.85 -9.28 -5.88
C LEU A 60 8.37 -9.33 -5.78
N GLU A 61 9.09 -8.65 -6.68
CA GLU A 61 10.56 -8.56 -6.61
C GLU A 61 11.02 -7.87 -5.32
N TYR A 62 10.34 -6.80 -4.90
CA TYR A 62 10.64 -6.11 -3.65
C TYR A 62 10.40 -7.01 -2.43
N ILE A 63 9.24 -7.68 -2.34
CA ILE A 63 8.93 -8.60 -1.22
C ILE A 63 9.93 -9.77 -1.19
N LYS A 64 10.31 -10.31 -2.36
CA LYS A 64 11.33 -11.35 -2.46
C LYS A 64 12.68 -10.88 -1.90
N LYS A 65 13.07 -9.64 -2.17
CA LYS A 65 14.31 -9.04 -1.63
C LYS A 65 14.26 -8.84 -0.10
N MET A 66 13.08 -8.70 0.48
CA MET A 66 12.91 -8.67 1.95
C MET A 66 13.12 -10.05 2.59
N GLY A 67 13.19 -11.14 1.81
CA GLY A 67 13.33 -12.50 2.32
C GLY A 67 12.04 -13.07 2.92
N VAL A 68 10.89 -12.49 2.57
CA VAL A 68 9.60 -12.98 3.04
C VAL A 68 9.17 -14.21 2.22
N PRO A 69 8.81 -15.34 2.87
CA PRO A 69 8.28 -16.52 2.19
C PRO A 69 6.95 -16.29 1.48
N GLU A 70 6.71 -16.98 0.35
CA GLU A 70 5.52 -16.79 -0.50
C GLU A 70 4.20 -17.11 0.22
N GLU A 71 4.21 -18.03 1.19
CA GLU A 71 3.05 -18.39 2.00
C GLU A 71 2.61 -17.28 2.97
N LYS A 72 3.50 -16.33 3.26
CA LYS A 72 3.28 -15.24 4.23
C LYS A 72 2.56 -14.05 3.62
N TYR A 73 2.33 -14.05 2.31
CA TYR A 73 1.57 -12.99 1.67
C TYR A 73 0.67 -13.46 0.53
N GLU A 74 -0.22 -12.58 0.13
CA GLU A 74 -1.07 -12.74 -1.06
C GLU A 74 -1.20 -11.39 -1.75
N VAL A 75 -1.08 -11.37 -3.08
CA VAL A 75 -1.27 -10.14 -3.86
C VAL A 75 -2.56 -10.25 -4.66
N THR A 76 -3.53 -9.41 -4.33
CA THR A 76 -4.88 -9.43 -4.93
C THR A 76 -5.12 -8.16 -5.72
N ARG A 77 -5.72 -8.32 -6.90
CA ARG A 77 -6.13 -7.18 -7.73
C ARG A 77 -7.32 -6.48 -7.08
N LEU A 78 -7.20 -5.18 -6.82
CA LEU A 78 -8.32 -4.36 -6.35
C LEU A 78 -9.05 -3.76 -7.55
N ASN A 79 -10.35 -4.02 -7.65
CA ASN A 79 -11.24 -3.43 -8.67
C ASN A 79 -12.22 -2.40 -8.05
N ASP A 80 -12.18 -2.22 -6.74
CA ASP A 80 -12.88 -1.19 -6.00
C ASP A 80 -12.03 -0.74 -4.78
N PRO A 81 -12.33 0.42 -4.17
CA PRO A 81 -11.51 0.95 -3.07
C PRO A 81 -11.49 0.10 -1.80
N CYS A 82 -12.49 -0.74 -1.56
CA CYS A 82 -12.60 -1.56 -0.36
C CYS A 82 -11.94 -2.93 -0.55
N GLY A 83 -12.04 -3.51 -1.76
CA GLY A 83 -11.55 -4.85 -2.05
C GLY A 83 -12.17 -5.89 -1.11
N PRO A 84 -11.41 -6.94 -0.71
CA PRO A 84 -11.95 -8.00 0.12
C PRO A 84 -12.20 -7.58 1.58
N THR A 85 -11.76 -6.38 2.00
CA THR A 85 -11.76 -5.99 3.42
C THR A 85 -13.14 -5.81 4.04
N ILE A 86 -14.18 -5.66 3.24
CA ILE A 86 -15.58 -5.62 3.71
C ILE A 86 -16.22 -7.01 3.80
N GLU A 87 -15.66 -8.01 3.12
CA GLU A 87 -16.19 -9.36 3.08
C GLU A 87 -15.40 -10.36 3.93
N GLU A 88 -14.08 -10.25 3.96
CA GLU A 88 -13.23 -11.18 4.70
C GLU A 88 -12.92 -10.68 6.12
N ASP A 89 -12.59 -11.62 6.99
CA ASP A 89 -12.19 -11.33 8.37
C ASP A 89 -10.70 -11.03 8.44
N PHE A 90 -10.38 -9.75 8.26
CA PHE A 90 -9.07 -9.20 8.59
C PHE A 90 -9.05 -8.71 10.04
N ASP A 91 -7.86 -8.73 10.64
CA ASP A 91 -7.64 -8.18 11.98
C ASP A 91 -7.22 -6.72 11.89
N HIS A 92 -6.31 -6.40 10.97
CA HIS A 92 -5.69 -5.08 10.84
C HIS A 92 -5.74 -4.57 9.40
N ILE A 93 -5.75 -3.26 9.25
CA ILE A 93 -5.50 -2.58 7.97
C ILE A 93 -4.40 -1.52 8.15
N ILE A 94 -3.34 -1.63 7.35
CA ILE A 94 -2.24 -0.67 7.34
C ILE A 94 -2.57 0.43 6.34
N VAL A 95 -2.50 1.68 6.80
CA VAL A 95 -2.84 2.84 5.98
C VAL A 95 -1.84 3.97 6.13
N SER A 96 -1.70 4.74 5.06
CA SER A 96 -1.03 6.04 5.07
C SER A 96 -2.06 7.15 5.31
N PRO A 97 -1.62 8.42 5.46
CA PRO A 97 -2.55 9.53 5.47
C PRO A 97 -3.45 9.60 4.23
N GLU A 98 -2.96 9.15 3.05
CA GLU A 98 -3.74 9.09 1.80
C GLU A 98 -4.87 8.04 1.86
N THR A 99 -4.65 6.91 2.53
CA THR A 99 -5.61 5.79 2.55
C THR A 99 -6.42 5.68 3.84
N TYR A 100 -6.11 6.48 4.86
CA TYR A 100 -6.83 6.51 6.12
C TYR A 100 -8.35 6.78 5.97
N PRO A 101 -8.81 7.74 5.15
CA PRO A 101 -10.24 7.94 4.94
C PRO A 101 -10.96 6.71 4.37
N VAL A 102 -10.26 5.92 3.53
CA VAL A 102 -10.80 4.68 2.97
C VAL A 102 -10.98 3.62 4.06
N ALA A 103 -10.02 3.49 5.00
CA ALA A 103 -10.17 2.57 6.14
C ALA A 103 -11.34 2.93 7.06
N LEU A 104 -11.58 4.23 7.30
CA LEU A 104 -12.77 4.67 8.05
C LEU A 104 -14.07 4.27 7.34
N LYS A 105 -14.12 4.45 6.01
CA LYS A 105 -15.26 4.03 5.21
C LYS A 105 -15.46 2.50 5.24
N ILE A 106 -14.37 1.73 5.16
CA ILE A 106 -14.40 0.27 5.28
C ILE A 106 -15.00 -0.14 6.63
N ASN A 107 -14.53 0.43 7.75
CA ASN A 107 -15.06 0.11 9.08
C ASN A 107 -16.54 0.48 9.22
N THR A 108 -16.96 1.62 8.65
CA THR A 108 -18.38 2.00 8.60
C THR A 108 -19.22 0.96 7.85
N ILE A 109 -18.73 0.44 6.72
CA ILE A 109 -19.42 -0.60 5.95
C ILE A 109 -19.46 -1.93 6.72
N ARG A 110 -18.34 -2.30 7.36
CA ARG A 110 -18.25 -3.53 8.18
C ARG A 110 -19.23 -3.50 9.33
N GLU A 111 -19.31 -2.40 10.07
CA GLU A 111 -20.26 -2.21 11.17
C GLU A 111 -21.72 -2.35 10.69
N LYS A 112 -22.07 -1.71 9.57
CA LYS A 112 -23.41 -1.86 8.95
C LYS A 112 -23.73 -3.29 8.53
N LYS A 113 -22.72 -4.10 8.24
CA LYS A 113 -22.84 -5.54 7.92
C LYS A 113 -22.72 -6.45 9.15
N GLY A 114 -22.65 -5.89 10.36
CA GLY A 114 -22.47 -6.66 11.60
C GLY A 114 -21.09 -7.31 11.74
N LYS A 115 -20.07 -6.83 11.02
CA LYS A 115 -18.70 -7.32 11.11
C LYS A 115 -17.86 -6.48 12.06
N LYS A 116 -16.91 -7.14 12.74
CA LYS A 116 -15.94 -6.48 13.62
C LYS A 116 -15.13 -5.43 12.82
N PRO A 117 -14.98 -4.20 13.32
CA PRO A 117 -14.10 -3.21 12.68
C PRO A 117 -12.65 -3.70 12.67
N LEU A 118 -11.91 -3.32 11.63
CA LEU A 118 -10.49 -3.55 11.50
C LEU A 118 -9.72 -2.62 12.43
N GLU A 119 -8.67 -3.12 13.06
CA GLU A 119 -7.70 -2.27 13.73
C GLU A 119 -6.90 -1.49 12.69
N ILE A 120 -7.00 -0.16 12.73
CA ILE A 120 -6.32 0.71 11.77
C ILE A 120 -4.92 0.99 12.31
N VAL A 121 -3.90 0.55 11.58
CA VAL A 121 -2.50 0.88 11.87
C VAL A 121 -2.09 2.02 10.93
N TYR A 122 -1.96 3.22 11.50
CA TYR A 122 -1.58 4.42 10.77
C TYR A 122 -0.06 4.53 10.64
N VAL A 123 0.42 4.74 9.42
CA VAL A 123 1.84 4.92 9.11
C VAL A 123 2.03 6.30 8.49
N GLU A 124 2.75 7.15 9.22
CA GLU A 124 3.10 8.51 8.77
C GLU A 124 3.86 8.52 7.45
N TYR A 125 3.83 9.68 6.78
CA TYR A 125 4.59 9.88 5.55
C TYR A 125 6.10 9.76 5.79
N VAL A 126 6.79 9.17 4.81
CA VAL A 126 8.25 9.29 4.69
C VAL A 126 8.56 10.57 3.93
N MET A 127 9.39 11.43 4.51
CA MET A 127 9.75 12.73 3.96
C MET A 127 10.96 12.63 3.03
N ALA A 128 10.96 13.46 1.99
CA ALA A 128 12.14 13.71 1.16
C ALA A 128 13.11 14.70 1.85
N GLU A 129 14.27 14.94 1.24
CA GLU A 129 15.30 15.86 1.74
C GLU A 129 14.82 17.31 1.94
N ASP A 130 13.79 17.73 1.21
CA ASP A 130 13.17 19.05 1.33
C ASP A 130 12.04 19.12 2.38
N GLY A 131 11.80 18.04 3.12
CA GLY A 131 10.75 17.97 4.14
C GLY A 131 9.34 17.78 3.58
N ILE A 132 9.19 17.61 2.27
CA ILE A 132 7.90 17.31 1.63
C ILE A 132 7.77 15.79 1.47
N PRO A 133 6.59 15.17 1.71
CA PRO A 133 6.40 13.73 1.56
C PRO A 133 6.90 13.17 0.21
N ILE A 134 7.51 11.97 0.25
CA ILE A 134 7.82 11.20 -0.95
C ILE A 134 6.50 10.75 -1.58
N SER A 135 6.38 10.91 -2.91
CA SER A 135 5.23 10.38 -3.65
C SER A 135 5.59 10.01 -5.09
N SER A 136 4.83 9.07 -5.67
CA SER A 136 4.95 8.68 -7.08
C SER A 136 4.85 9.86 -8.03
N THR A 137 4.03 10.87 -7.72
CA THR A 137 3.88 12.08 -8.55
C THR A 137 5.18 12.87 -8.62
N ARG A 138 5.85 13.08 -7.48
CA ARG A 138 7.11 13.83 -7.43
C ARG A 138 8.25 13.08 -8.15
N ILE A 139 8.28 11.75 -7.99
CA ILE A 139 9.21 10.89 -8.73
C ILE A 139 8.95 10.98 -10.24
N SER A 140 7.68 10.93 -10.65
CA SER A 140 7.28 11.04 -12.06
C SER A 140 7.68 12.39 -12.67
N LYS A 141 7.61 13.48 -11.89
CA LYS A 141 8.02 14.82 -12.32
C LYS A 141 9.53 15.02 -12.28
N GLY A 142 10.28 14.04 -11.78
CA GLY A 142 11.72 14.12 -11.65
C GLY A 142 12.17 15.07 -10.55
N GLU A 143 11.32 15.43 -9.59
CA GLU A 143 11.70 16.28 -8.45
C GLU A 143 12.62 15.52 -7.47
N ILE A 144 12.31 14.24 -7.26
CA ILE A 144 13.02 13.35 -6.34
C ILE A 144 13.25 11.96 -6.95
N ASP A 145 14.17 11.21 -6.36
CA ASP A 145 14.23 9.76 -6.55
C ASP A 145 13.30 9.00 -5.57
N ARG A 146 13.29 7.66 -5.67
CA ARG A 146 12.43 6.81 -4.83
C ARG A 146 12.80 6.78 -3.33
N HIS A 147 13.96 7.35 -2.98
CA HIS A 147 14.46 7.47 -1.62
C HIS A 147 14.30 8.89 -1.07
N GLY A 148 13.64 9.78 -1.83
CA GLY A 148 13.42 11.15 -1.41
C GLY A 148 14.62 12.07 -1.60
N ARG A 149 15.63 11.67 -2.38
CA ARG A 149 16.75 12.55 -2.72
C ARG A 149 16.35 13.52 -3.81
N LEU A 150 16.68 14.79 -3.65
CA LEU A 150 16.40 15.81 -4.65
C LEU A 150 17.20 15.51 -5.92
N LYS A 151 16.51 15.50 -7.06
CA LYS A 151 17.20 15.52 -8.35
C LYS A 151 17.58 16.97 -8.64
N LYS A 152 18.88 17.24 -8.70
CA LYS A 152 19.37 18.55 -9.16
C LYS A 152 18.87 18.76 -10.59
N GLU A 153 18.29 19.92 -10.85
CA GLU A 153 18.03 20.38 -12.22
C GLU A 153 19.37 20.32 -12.98
N ALA A 154 19.36 19.60 -14.09
CA ALA A 154 20.54 19.41 -14.95
C ALA A 154 20.79 20.65 -15.81
#